data_AF-A0A837JB97-F1
#
_entry.id   AF-A0A837JB97-F1
#
_cell.length_a   1.000
_cell.length_b   1.000
_cell.length_c   1.000
_cell.angle_alpha   90.00
_cell.angle_beta   90.00
_cell.angle_gamma   90.00
#
_symmetry.space_group_name_H-M   'P 1'
#
loop_
_entity.id
_entity.type
_entity.pdbx_description
1 polymer ?
#
loop_
_entity_poly.entity_id
_entity_poly.type
_entity_poly.pdbx_seq_one_letter_code
_entity_poly.pdbx_strand_id
1 'polypeptide(L)'
;MKKILPQEKLALLEIEVSEKIDNKNLKNFIFTNFKLKNITTNKNDKTFLIYIKELKKYQIFILNEKYDFFEFQVFEQFYENKEDFGKVDLYLSEDFFCLYKNSKIYYYQKLNQIIQKDELIEFLNKKFQINIDNFKQIDKNEIEKLKNSYLEKNIKQNLSFLNLNQDYGFVFFVLYLFVVLIFSFFIFSNEEKIEQIENKEEINIDILKHKYKFQSFQEKLDLIFKDINTNSLDLQSLEFKQNRLKLILTSSKKEDLYQFLEKNNKNITFSSINLLENSNLYEAVIDAKIFE
;
A
#
# COMPACT_ATOMS: atom_id res chain seq x y z
N MET A 1 -15.13 26.14 -20.75
CA MET A 1 -14.91 27.38 -21.53
C MET A 1 -13.85 28.18 -20.79
N LYS A 2 -12.76 28.56 -21.46
CA LYS A 2 -11.65 29.31 -20.85
C LYS A 2 -12.14 30.68 -20.36
N LYS A 3 -11.62 31.20 -19.24
CA LYS A 3 -12.04 32.48 -18.65
C LYS A 3 -10.86 33.37 -18.29
N ILE A 4 -11.02 34.68 -18.53
CA ILE A 4 -10.06 35.72 -18.16
C ILE A 4 -10.52 36.37 -16.85
N LEU A 5 -9.61 36.55 -15.90
CA LEU A 5 -9.85 37.26 -14.64
C LEU A 5 -10.10 38.74 -14.93
N PRO A 6 -11.25 39.31 -14.50
CA PRO A 6 -11.47 40.74 -14.58
C PRO A 6 -10.42 41.51 -13.78
N GLN A 7 -9.92 42.59 -14.36
CA GLN A 7 -8.93 43.49 -13.77
C GLN A 7 -9.25 43.93 -12.32
N GLU A 8 -10.51 44.16 -11.99
CA GLU A 8 -10.96 44.55 -10.65
C GLU A 8 -10.68 43.50 -9.57
N LYS A 9 -10.64 42.22 -9.95
CA LYS A 9 -10.45 41.07 -9.06
C LYS A 9 -8.99 40.62 -8.98
N LEU A 10 -8.07 41.36 -9.61
CA LEU A 10 -6.65 41.01 -9.60
C LEU A 10 -6.07 41.16 -8.19
N ALA A 11 -5.57 40.06 -7.64
CA ALA A 11 -4.77 40.05 -6.44
C ALA A 11 -3.28 40.14 -6.81
N LEU A 12 -2.70 41.34 -6.62
CA LEU A 12 -1.27 41.62 -6.80
C LEU A 12 -0.63 41.92 -5.46
N LEU A 13 0.48 41.23 -5.16
CA LEU A 13 1.32 41.48 -4.01
C LEU A 13 2.73 41.85 -4.45
N GLU A 14 3.23 42.96 -3.90
CA GLU A 14 4.62 43.39 -4.10
C GLU A 14 5.46 43.13 -2.84
N ILE A 15 6.66 42.59 -3.03
CA ILE A 15 7.61 42.28 -1.96
C ILE A 15 9.02 42.73 -2.37
N GLU A 16 9.62 43.59 -1.58
CA GLU A 16 11.00 44.05 -1.75
C GLU A 16 11.98 43.03 -1.17
N VAL A 17 13.10 42.84 -1.87
CA VAL A 17 14.15 41.88 -1.53
C VAL A 17 15.52 42.52 -1.75
N SER A 18 16.57 41.97 -1.15
CA SER A 18 17.95 42.42 -1.40
C SER A 18 18.50 41.90 -2.74
N GLU A 19 18.08 40.69 -3.12
CA GLU A 19 18.52 39.95 -4.30
C GLU A 19 17.46 38.91 -4.74
N LYS A 20 17.70 38.26 -5.87
CA LYS A 20 16.81 37.20 -6.37
C LYS A 20 16.89 35.99 -5.43
N ILE A 21 15.74 35.56 -4.92
CA ILE A 21 15.66 34.37 -4.06
C ILE A 21 15.96 33.12 -4.89
N ASP A 22 16.81 32.23 -4.35
CA ASP A 22 17.09 30.92 -4.93
C ASP A 22 15.78 30.12 -5.08
N ASN A 23 15.62 29.45 -6.23
CA ASN A 23 14.47 28.61 -6.57
C ASN A 23 14.15 27.60 -5.45
N LYS A 24 15.17 27.04 -4.77
CA LYS A 24 14.98 26.10 -3.65
C LYS A 24 14.23 26.72 -2.47
N ASN A 25 14.42 28.01 -2.23
CA ASN A 25 13.85 28.75 -1.10
C ASN A 25 12.63 29.59 -1.49
N LEU A 26 12.39 29.79 -2.79
CA LEU A 26 11.34 30.66 -3.31
C LEU A 26 9.95 30.30 -2.76
N LYS A 27 9.62 29.00 -2.72
CA LYS A 27 8.34 28.53 -2.18
C LYS A 27 8.14 28.90 -0.71
N ASN A 28 9.15 28.66 0.13
CA ASN A 28 9.10 28.98 1.55
C ASN A 28 9.05 30.49 1.80
N PHE A 29 9.76 31.26 0.96
CA PHE A 29 9.73 32.72 0.98
C PHE A 29 8.32 33.25 0.70
N ILE A 30 7.68 32.79 -0.37
CA ILE A 30 6.31 33.22 -0.73
C ILE A 30 5.32 32.81 0.35
N PHE A 31 5.39 31.56 0.84
CA PHE A 31 4.49 31.07 1.88
C PHE A 31 4.60 31.86 3.20
N THR A 32 5.82 32.19 3.61
CA THR A 32 6.06 33.03 4.79
C THR A 32 5.45 34.41 4.61
N ASN A 33 5.62 35.03 3.45
CA ASN A 33 5.05 36.35 3.18
C ASN A 33 3.51 36.35 3.11
N PHE A 34 2.90 35.29 2.56
CA PHE A 34 1.44 35.14 2.57
C PHE A 34 0.90 35.07 3.99
N LYS A 35 1.57 34.30 4.88
CA LYS A 35 1.23 34.24 6.31
C LYS A 35 1.36 35.60 6.98
N LEU A 36 2.47 36.31 6.76
CA LEU A 36 2.71 37.62 7.38
C LEU A 36 1.66 38.66 6.96
N LYS A 37 1.15 38.58 5.73
CA LYS A 37 0.13 39.49 5.19
C LYS A 37 -1.30 38.97 5.33
N ASN A 38 -1.52 37.88 6.05
CA ASN A 38 -2.82 37.23 6.23
C ASN A 38 -3.55 36.91 4.90
N ILE A 39 -2.79 36.54 3.86
CA ILE A 39 -3.35 36.15 2.57
C ILE A 39 -3.67 34.66 2.61
N THR A 40 -4.94 34.33 2.40
CA THR A 40 -5.40 32.95 2.26
C THR A 40 -5.58 32.61 0.78
N THR A 41 -4.99 31.50 0.35
CA THR A 41 -5.13 30.95 -1.00
C THR A 41 -5.80 29.58 -0.95
N ASN A 42 -6.69 29.28 -1.88
CA ASN A 42 -7.27 27.94 -2.01
C ASN A 42 -6.22 26.96 -2.56
N LYS A 43 -6.44 25.66 -2.34
CA LYS A 43 -5.55 24.59 -2.82
C LYS A 43 -5.34 24.60 -4.34
N ASN A 44 -6.33 25.07 -5.09
CA ASN A 44 -6.30 25.08 -6.55
C ASN A 44 -5.94 26.45 -7.15
N ASP A 45 -5.74 27.47 -6.32
CA ASP A 45 -5.34 28.78 -6.81
C ASP A 45 -3.92 28.71 -7.35
N LYS A 46 -3.67 29.39 -8.48
CA LYS A 46 -2.37 29.41 -9.14
C LYS A 46 -1.63 30.68 -8.72
N THR A 47 -0.39 30.51 -8.28
CA THR A 47 0.49 31.64 -7.94
C THR A 47 1.50 31.84 -9.06
N PHE A 48 1.62 33.08 -9.52
CA PHE A 48 2.57 33.46 -10.55
C PHE A 48 3.51 34.54 -10.06
N LEU A 49 4.73 34.54 -10.57
CA LEU A 49 5.80 35.37 -10.08
C LEU A 49 6.51 36.11 -11.21
N ILE A 50 6.87 37.35 -10.92
CA ILE A 50 7.78 38.15 -11.72
C ILE A 50 8.82 38.75 -10.78
N TYR A 51 10.10 38.51 -11.07
CA TYR A 51 11.19 39.17 -10.37
C TYR A 51 11.73 40.32 -11.21
N ILE A 52 11.69 41.52 -10.66
CA ILE A 52 12.15 42.75 -11.29
C ILE A 52 13.52 43.08 -10.71
N LYS A 53 14.57 42.91 -11.52
CA LYS A 53 15.95 43.03 -11.06
C LYS A 53 16.28 44.46 -10.62
N GLU A 54 15.85 45.45 -11.39
CA GLU A 54 16.23 46.85 -11.16
C GLU A 54 15.54 47.43 -9.92
N LEU A 55 14.35 46.93 -9.58
CA LEU A 55 13.62 47.32 -8.38
C LEU A 55 13.89 46.40 -7.17
N LYS A 56 14.65 45.31 -7.38
CA LYS A 56 14.83 44.22 -6.42
C LYS A 56 13.50 43.84 -5.74
N LYS A 57 12.48 43.58 -6.57
CA LYS A 57 11.11 43.37 -6.11
C LYS A 57 10.48 42.17 -6.81
N TYR A 58 9.69 41.41 -6.07
CA TYR A 58 8.79 40.41 -6.61
C TYR A 58 7.39 40.98 -6.76
N GLN A 59 6.79 40.76 -7.93
CA GLN A 59 5.36 40.88 -8.15
C GLN A 59 4.75 39.48 -8.16
N ILE A 60 3.78 39.27 -7.29
CA ILE A 60 3.13 37.99 -7.05
C ILE A 60 1.66 38.14 -7.44
N PHE A 61 1.22 37.33 -8.38
CA PHE A 61 -0.15 37.31 -8.86
C PHE A 61 -0.84 36.05 -8.41
N ILE A 62 -2.04 36.18 -7.86
CA ILE A 62 -2.86 35.04 -7.44
C ILE A 62 -4.04 34.93 -8.39
N LEU A 63 -4.12 33.80 -9.10
CA LEU A 63 -5.21 33.47 -10.01
C LEU A 63 -6.13 32.45 -9.33
N ASN A 64 -7.39 32.85 -9.13
CA ASN A 64 -8.41 31.98 -8.58
C ASN A 64 -8.72 30.82 -9.55
N GLU A 65 -8.99 29.63 -9.01
CA GLU A 65 -9.32 28.41 -9.78
C GLU A 65 -10.42 28.57 -10.84
N LYS A 66 -11.30 29.57 -10.69
CA LYS A 66 -12.39 29.87 -11.64
C LYS A 66 -11.91 30.50 -12.96
N TYR A 67 -10.66 30.93 -13.03
CA TYR A 67 -10.09 31.66 -14.16
C TYR A 67 -8.82 30.99 -14.66
N ASP A 68 -8.56 31.14 -15.96
CA ASP A 68 -7.43 30.49 -16.64
C ASP A 68 -6.29 31.46 -16.92
N PHE A 69 -6.61 32.75 -17.09
CA PHE A 69 -5.65 33.78 -17.51
C PHE A 69 -5.94 35.13 -16.83
N PHE A 70 -4.92 35.99 -16.78
CA PHE A 70 -5.07 37.41 -16.45
C PHE A 70 -5.35 38.25 -17.70
N GLU A 71 -5.96 39.41 -17.50
CA GLU A 71 -6.28 40.33 -18.58
C GLU A 71 -5.05 40.81 -19.37
N PHE A 72 -3.94 41.13 -18.70
CA PHE A 72 -2.72 41.59 -19.35
C PHE A 72 -2.05 40.52 -20.25
N GLN A 73 -2.45 39.24 -20.13
CA GLN A 73 -1.91 38.17 -20.97
C GLN A 73 -2.44 38.20 -22.39
N VAL A 74 -3.52 38.95 -22.67
CA VAL A 74 -4.02 39.10 -24.05
C VAL A 74 -2.98 39.73 -24.99
N PHE A 75 -1.99 40.46 -24.45
CA PHE A 75 -0.91 41.02 -25.24
C PHE A 75 0.14 39.99 -25.66
N GLU A 76 0.13 38.78 -25.07
CA GLU A 76 0.97 37.66 -25.53
C GLU A 76 0.67 37.32 -27.01
N GLN A 77 -0.51 37.66 -27.52
CA GLN A 77 -0.90 37.52 -28.94
C GLN A 77 0.03 38.25 -29.91
N PHE A 78 0.64 39.37 -29.49
CA PHE A 78 1.49 40.17 -30.38
C PHE A 78 2.85 39.51 -30.65
N TYR A 79 3.20 38.50 -29.85
CA TYR A 79 4.45 37.76 -29.94
C TYR A 79 4.30 36.36 -30.51
N GLU A 80 3.10 36.01 -30.98
CA GLU A 80 2.85 34.73 -31.64
C GLU A 80 3.77 34.61 -32.86
N ASN A 81 4.72 33.66 -32.81
CA ASN A 81 5.76 33.43 -33.82
C ASN A 81 6.82 34.54 -33.97
N LYS A 82 7.04 35.37 -32.94
CA LYS A 82 8.09 36.40 -32.92
C LYS A 82 8.89 36.37 -31.62
N GLU A 83 10.19 36.12 -31.74
CA GLU A 83 11.15 36.32 -30.64
C GLU A 83 11.87 37.66 -30.85
N ASP A 84 11.34 38.70 -30.22
CA ASP A 84 11.96 40.02 -30.21
C ASP A 84 12.94 40.12 -29.05
N PHE A 85 14.17 39.61 -29.25
CA PHE A 85 15.23 39.71 -28.25
C PHE A 85 15.70 41.16 -28.07
N GLY A 86 15.82 41.57 -26.82
CA GLY A 86 16.34 42.88 -26.43
C GLY A 86 15.30 44.00 -26.41
N LYS A 87 14.09 43.76 -26.93
CA LYS A 87 13.05 44.79 -26.98
C LYS A 87 12.21 44.87 -25.71
N VAL A 88 11.81 46.09 -25.36
CA VAL A 88 10.86 46.40 -24.32
C VAL A 88 9.64 47.09 -24.93
N ASP A 89 8.49 46.44 -24.79
CA ASP A 89 7.21 46.97 -25.27
C ASP A 89 6.34 47.40 -24.10
N LEU A 90 5.73 48.57 -24.22
CA LEU A 90 4.80 49.13 -23.26
C LEU A 90 3.37 49.11 -23.82
N TYR A 91 2.49 48.39 -23.13
CA TYR A 91 1.05 48.39 -23.40
C TYR A 91 0.33 49.19 -22.32
N LEU A 92 -0.41 50.21 -22.75
CA LEU A 92 -1.20 51.08 -21.89
C LEU A 92 -2.70 50.88 -22.15
N SER A 93 -3.42 50.51 -21.10
CA SER A 93 -4.88 50.51 -21.03
C SER A 93 -5.37 51.68 -20.17
N GLU A 94 -6.67 51.93 -20.12
CA GLU A 94 -7.29 52.88 -19.20
C GLU A 94 -7.01 52.53 -17.73
N ASP A 95 -7.04 51.24 -17.38
CA ASP A 95 -7.03 50.78 -15.98
C ASP A 95 -5.67 50.23 -15.51
N PHE A 96 -4.73 50.02 -16.42
CA PHE A 96 -3.41 49.47 -16.11
C PHE A 96 -2.41 49.69 -17.25
N PHE A 97 -1.14 49.50 -16.95
CA PHE A 97 -0.12 49.29 -17.97
C PHE A 97 0.71 48.05 -17.64
N CYS A 98 1.37 47.52 -18.65
CA CYS A 98 2.32 46.44 -18.48
C CYS A 98 3.49 46.55 -19.45
N LEU A 99 4.65 46.09 -19.00
CA LEU A 99 5.87 46.01 -19.79
C LEU A 99 6.11 44.56 -20.18
N TYR A 100 6.41 44.35 -21.45
CA TYR A 100 6.92 43.09 -21.96
C TYR A 100 8.38 43.28 -22.34
N LYS A 101 9.24 42.35 -21.91
CA LYS A 101 10.66 42.32 -22.24
C LYS A 101 10.98 40.94 -22.79
N ASN A 102 11.59 40.89 -23.98
CA ASN A 102 11.87 39.62 -24.68
C ASN A 102 10.61 38.74 -24.86
N SER A 103 9.51 39.32 -25.34
CA SER A 103 8.21 38.64 -25.52
C SER A 103 7.59 38.04 -24.24
N LYS A 104 8.05 38.44 -23.05
CA LYS A 104 7.51 37.98 -21.76
C LYS A 104 7.12 39.16 -20.89
N ILE A 105 6.02 39.01 -20.17
CA ILE A 105 5.59 39.98 -19.17
C ILE A 105 6.70 40.21 -18.13
N TYR A 106 7.05 41.48 -17.96
CA TYR A 106 8.15 41.96 -17.12
C TYR A 106 7.70 42.83 -15.95
N TYR A 107 6.65 43.61 -16.16
CA TYR A 107 6.10 44.47 -15.13
C TYR A 107 4.62 44.71 -15.37
N TYR A 108 3.87 44.86 -14.29
CA TYR A 108 2.47 45.23 -14.35
C TYR A 108 2.18 46.28 -13.27
N GLN A 109 1.35 47.27 -13.59
CA GLN A 109 0.89 48.23 -12.62
C GLN A 109 -0.53 48.69 -12.95
N LYS A 110 -1.41 48.67 -11.93
CA LYS A 110 -2.75 49.24 -12.01
C LYS A 110 -2.68 50.76 -12.01
N LEU A 111 -3.50 51.40 -12.82
CA LEU A 111 -3.63 52.84 -12.89
C LEU A 111 -4.84 53.31 -12.08
N ASN A 112 -4.64 54.39 -11.33
CA ASN A 112 -5.71 55.06 -10.57
C ASN A 112 -6.09 56.40 -11.22
N GLN A 113 -5.32 56.85 -12.21
CA GLN A 113 -5.46 58.13 -12.90
C GLN A 113 -5.02 57.97 -14.35
N ILE A 114 -5.53 58.83 -15.22
CA ILE A 114 -5.11 58.91 -16.63
C ILE A 114 -3.70 59.50 -16.64
N ILE A 115 -2.76 58.79 -17.26
CA ILE A 115 -1.36 59.22 -17.38
C ILE A 115 -1.08 59.54 -18.85
N GLN A 116 -0.40 60.65 -19.11
CA GLN A 116 0.06 60.97 -20.47
C GLN A 116 1.20 60.05 -20.89
N LYS A 117 1.23 59.70 -22.19
CA LYS A 117 2.21 58.78 -22.76
C LYS A 117 3.65 59.17 -22.43
N ASP A 118 4.02 60.43 -22.68
CA ASP A 118 5.41 60.88 -22.58
C ASP A 118 5.90 60.88 -21.12
N GLU A 119 5.03 61.30 -20.19
CA GLU A 119 5.29 61.23 -18.74
C GLU A 119 5.49 59.78 -18.27
N LEU A 120 4.66 58.85 -18.76
CA LEU A 120 4.77 57.43 -18.41
C LEU A 120 6.09 56.83 -18.92
N ILE A 121 6.45 57.12 -20.17
CA ILE A 121 7.70 56.63 -20.77
C ILE A 121 8.90 57.20 -20.01
N GLU A 122 8.92 58.50 -19.72
CA GLU A 122 10.02 59.12 -18.98
C GLU A 122 10.15 58.55 -17.56
N PHE A 123 9.03 58.36 -16.87
CA PHE A 123 8.99 57.74 -15.54
C PHE A 123 9.56 56.33 -15.56
N LEU A 124 9.14 55.49 -16.51
CA LEU A 124 9.59 54.10 -16.61
C LEU A 124 11.06 54.02 -17.01
N ASN A 125 11.52 54.86 -17.94
CA ASN A 125 12.91 54.91 -18.33
C ASN A 125 13.81 55.29 -17.15
N LYS A 126 13.40 56.26 -16.32
CA LYS A 126 14.12 56.60 -15.08
C LYS A 126 14.07 55.50 -14.03
N LYS A 127 12.90 54.91 -13.80
CA LYS A 127 12.66 53.91 -12.74
C LYS A 127 13.37 52.59 -12.99
N PHE A 128 13.39 52.13 -14.25
CA PHE A 128 13.95 50.83 -14.61
C PHE A 128 15.29 50.93 -15.35
N GLN A 129 15.74 52.13 -15.73
CA GLN A 129 16.94 52.31 -16.56
C GLN A 129 16.85 51.49 -17.87
N ILE A 130 15.67 51.48 -18.49
CA ILE A 130 15.38 50.81 -19.75
C ILE A 130 14.96 51.84 -20.81
N ASN A 131 15.08 51.47 -22.08
CA ASN A 131 14.48 52.20 -23.19
C ASN A 131 13.27 51.41 -23.69
N ILE A 132 12.12 52.07 -23.82
CA ILE A 132 10.92 51.48 -24.41
C ILE A 132 11.01 51.58 -25.93
N ASP A 133 10.97 50.45 -26.62
CA ASP A 133 11.09 50.36 -28.08
C ASP A 133 9.75 50.59 -28.76
N ASN A 134 8.69 49.93 -28.25
CA ASN A 134 7.35 50.09 -28.79
C ASN A 134 6.36 50.51 -27.71
N PHE A 135 5.45 51.40 -28.08
CA PHE A 135 4.35 51.82 -27.23
C PHE A 135 3.03 51.61 -27.96
N LYS A 136 2.08 50.95 -27.31
CA LYS A 136 0.73 50.80 -27.82
C LYS A 136 -0.29 51.15 -26.73
N GLN A 137 -1.11 52.15 -27.01
CA GLN A 137 -2.29 52.47 -26.21
C GLN A 137 -3.48 51.69 -26.76
N ILE A 138 -4.24 51.06 -25.88
CA ILE A 138 -5.31 50.13 -26.22
C ILE A 138 -6.55 50.54 -25.42
N ASP A 139 -7.65 50.81 -26.12
CA ASP A 139 -8.92 51.18 -25.50
C ASP A 139 -9.70 49.95 -25.01
N LYS A 140 -10.79 50.18 -24.25
CA LYS A 140 -11.64 49.10 -23.73
C LYS A 140 -12.21 48.19 -24.83
N ASN A 141 -12.60 48.76 -25.97
CA ASN A 141 -13.19 48.01 -27.07
C ASN A 141 -12.17 47.06 -27.74
N GLU A 142 -10.94 47.54 -27.94
CA GLU A 142 -9.84 46.75 -28.47
C GLU A 142 -9.42 45.65 -27.48
N ILE A 143 -9.40 45.94 -26.18
CA ILE A 143 -9.16 44.92 -25.14
C ILE A 143 -10.19 43.81 -25.20
N GLU A 144 -11.49 44.12 -25.32
CA GLU A 144 -12.52 43.09 -25.42
C GLU A 144 -12.36 42.21 -26.68
N LYS A 145 -11.98 42.80 -27.82
CA LYS A 145 -11.66 42.04 -29.03
C LYS A 145 -10.45 41.13 -28.82
N LEU A 146 -9.39 41.62 -28.18
CA LEU A 146 -8.19 40.85 -27.86
C LEU A 146 -8.52 39.70 -26.89
N LYS A 147 -9.34 39.94 -25.86
CA LYS A 147 -9.82 38.91 -24.92
C LYS A 147 -10.51 37.76 -25.66
N ASN A 148 -11.46 38.07 -26.54
CA ASN A 148 -12.20 37.06 -27.31
C ASN A 148 -11.26 36.26 -28.21
N SER A 149 -10.39 36.95 -28.96
CA SER A 149 -9.39 36.29 -29.81
C SER A 149 -8.42 35.41 -29.01
N TYR A 150 -8.03 35.85 -27.80
CA TYR A 150 -7.07 35.12 -26.97
C TYR A 150 -7.65 33.82 -26.42
N LEU A 151 -8.94 33.81 -26.11
CA LEU A 151 -9.64 32.61 -25.64
C LEU A 151 -9.80 31.55 -26.74
N GLU A 152 -9.97 31.97 -27.99
CA GLU A 152 -10.04 31.10 -29.16
C GLU A 152 -8.67 30.51 -29.53
N LYS A 153 -7.60 31.30 -29.38
CA LYS A 153 -6.24 30.86 -29.66
C LYS A 153 -5.69 29.97 -28.54
N ASN A 154 -4.82 29.03 -28.91
CA ASN A 154 -4.08 28.19 -27.97
C ASN A 154 -2.68 28.75 -27.73
N ILE A 155 -2.61 30.00 -27.26
CA ILE A 155 -1.33 30.66 -26.99
C ILE A 155 -0.68 30.08 -25.75
N LYS A 156 0.64 29.87 -25.84
CA LYS A 156 1.46 29.38 -24.75
C LYS A 156 1.67 30.50 -23.73
N GLN A 157 1.23 30.26 -22.50
CA GLN A 157 1.44 31.19 -21.39
C GLN A 157 2.94 31.39 -21.11
N ASN A 158 3.38 32.64 -21.03
CA ASN A 158 4.78 32.99 -20.76
C ASN A 158 5.05 33.39 -19.29
N LEU A 159 4.03 33.39 -18.45
CA LEU A 159 4.09 33.78 -17.04
C LEU A 159 4.62 32.62 -16.17
N SER A 160 5.58 32.91 -15.28
CA SER A 160 6.20 31.85 -14.46
C SER A 160 5.28 31.39 -13.33
N PHE A 161 4.89 30.12 -13.39
CA PHE A 161 4.02 29.48 -12.39
C PHE A 161 4.84 28.91 -11.23
N LEU A 162 4.40 29.19 -10.00
CA LEU A 162 4.92 28.57 -8.79
C LEU A 162 3.87 27.69 -8.14
N ASN A 163 4.15 26.38 -8.08
CA ASN A 163 3.30 25.45 -7.35
C ASN A 163 3.55 25.55 -5.84
N LEU A 164 2.62 26.16 -5.11
CA LEU A 164 2.67 26.24 -3.65
C LEU A 164 2.21 24.95 -2.96
N ASN A 165 1.55 24.02 -3.66
CA ASN A 165 1.08 22.78 -3.06
C ASN A 165 2.23 21.87 -2.65
N GLN A 166 2.12 21.26 -1.46
CA GLN A 166 3.10 20.27 -1.01
C GLN A 166 3.06 19.04 -1.94
N ASP A 167 4.24 18.58 -2.34
CA ASP A 167 4.38 17.37 -3.13
C ASP A 167 4.48 16.17 -2.17
N TYR A 168 3.42 15.37 -2.11
CA TYR A 168 3.37 14.17 -1.29
C TYR A 168 3.87 12.93 -2.05
N GLY A 169 4.32 13.06 -3.30
CA GLY A 169 4.79 11.94 -4.11
C GLY A 169 5.91 11.16 -3.45
N PHE A 170 6.87 11.86 -2.84
CA PHE A 170 7.94 11.22 -2.07
C PHE A 170 7.42 10.50 -0.83
N VAL A 171 6.44 11.07 -0.11
CA VAL A 171 5.83 10.44 1.07
C VAL A 171 5.10 9.16 0.68
N PHE A 172 4.33 9.19 -0.41
CA PHE A 172 3.67 8.00 -0.95
C PHE A 172 4.67 6.94 -1.43
N PHE A 173 5.78 7.35 -2.03
CA PHE A 173 6.86 6.43 -2.43
C PHE A 173 7.49 5.73 -1.22
N VAL A 174 7.78 6.47 -0.15
CA VAL A 174 8.31 5.89 1.10
C VAL A 174 7.29 4.94 1.73
N LEU A 175 6.01 5.31 1.77
CA LEU A 175 4.93 4.45 2.27
C LEU A 175 4.84 3.15 1.45
N TYR A 176 4.93 3.25 0.12
CA TYR A 176 4.94 2.09 -0.77
C TYR A 176 6.10 1.14 -0.47
N LEU A 177 7.32 1.67 -0.25
CA LEU A 177 8.47 0.85 0.15
C LEU A 177 8.21 0.09 1.45
N PHE A 178 7.58 0.72 2.45
CA PHE A 178 7.20 0.03 3.69
C PHE A 178 6.20 -1.11 3.44
N VAL A 179 5.19 -0.88 2.59
CA VAL A 179 4.21 -1.91 2.24
C VAL A 179 4.91 -3.11 1.58
N VAL A 180 5.81 -2.87 0.62
CA VAL A 180 6.57 -3.94 -0.04
C VAL A 180 7.40 -4.73 0.98
N LEU A 181 8.10 -4.06 1.89
CA LEU A 181 8.89 -4.73 2.93
C LEU A 181 8.03 -5.62 3.84
N ILE A 182 6.85 -5.14 4.25
CA ILE A 182 5.92 -5.92 5.09
C ILE A 182 5.42 -7.15 4.34
N PHE A 183 5.05 -7.00 3.06
CA PHE A 183 4.62 -8.13 2.23
C PHE A 183 5.74 -9.13 2.00
N SER A 184 6.97 -8.68 1.70
CA SER A 184 8.13 -9.56 1.57
C SER A 184 8.41 -10.33 2.86
N PHE A 185 8.35 -9.66 4.02
CA PHE A 185 8.52 -10.31 5.32
C PHE A 185 7.43 -11.35 5.59
N PHE A 186 6.18 -11.05 5.23
CA PHE A 186 5.05 -11.98 5.39
C PHE A 186 5.20 -13.23 4.51
N ILE A 187 5.62 -13.07 3.25
CA ILE A 187 5.88 -14.20 2.34
C ILE A 187 7.00 -15.07 2.91
N PHE A 188 8.14 -14.47 3.26
CA PHE A 188 9.29 -15.20 3.81
C PHE A 188 8.94 -15.96 5.09
N SER A 189 8.21 -15.31 6.01
CA SER A 189 7.78 -15.94 7.27
C SER A 189 6.81 -17.11 7.05
N ASN A 190 6.05 -17.12 5.95
CA ASN A 190 5.15 -18.22 5.63
C ASN A 190 5.89 -19.38 4.95
N GLU A 191 6.88 -19.09 4.09
CA GLU A 191 7.74 -20.12 3.50
C GLU A 191 8.49 -20.91 4.60
N GLU A 192 9.12 -20.23 5.57
CA GLU A 192 9.77 -20.91 6.69
C GLU A 192 8.81 -21.79 7.51
N LYS A 193 7.55 -21.37 7.68
CA LYS A 193 6.54 -22.17 8.39
C LYS A 193 6.12 -23.41 7.60
N ILE A 194 5.97 -23.29 6.29
CA ILE A 194 5.63 -24.42 5.40
C ILE A 194 6.77 -25.43 5.42
N GLU A 195 8.01 -24.97 5.27
CA GLU A 195 9.20 -25.83 5.29
C GLU A 195 9.38 -26.55 6.65
N GLN A 196 9.02 -25.91 7.76
CA GLN A 196 9.00 -26.55 9.09
C GLN A 196 7.88 -27.58 9.26
N ILE A 197 6.74 -27.43 8.58
CA ILE A 197 5.65 -28.41 8.62
C ILE A 197 6.02 -29.62 7.77
N GLU A 198 6.53 -29.42 6.56
CA GLU A 198 6.98 -30.49 5.66
C GLU A 198 8.09 -31.34 6.31
N ASN A 199 9.07 -30.72 6.97
CA ASN A 199 10.13 -31.44 7.68
C ASN A 199 9.64 -32.22 8.93
N LYS A 200 8.50 -31.87 9.52
CA LYS A 200 7.90 -32.61 10.66
C LYS A 200 7.05 -33.79 10.22
N GLU A 201 6.54 -33.76 8.99
CA GLU A 201 5.72 -34.84 8.40
C GLU A 201 6.54 -35.93 7.71
N GLU A 202 7.87 -35.88 7.80
CA GLU A 202 8.74 -37.00 7.41
C GLU A 202 8.38 -38.21 8.29
N ILE A 203 7.56 -39.11 7.74
CA ILE A 203 7.03 -40.29 8.41
C ILE A 203 8.21 -41.06 8.98
N ASN A 204 8.37 -41.01 10.31
CA ASN A 204 9.48 -41.68 10.98
C ASN A 204 9.24 -43.19 10.93
N ILE A 205 9.77 -43.82 9.88
CA ILE A 205 9.59 -45.23 9.54
C ILE A 205 9.93 -46.15 10.73
N ASP A 206 10.86 -45.74 11.59
CA ASP A 206 11.26 -46.54 12.74
C ASP A 206 10.18 -46.59 13.83
N ILE A 207 9.38 -45.54 13.99
CA ILE A 207 8.20 -45.54 14.87
C ILE A 207 7.15 -46.52 14.32
N LEU A 208 6.91 -46.52 13.01
CA LEU A 208 5.97 -47.46 12.39
C LEU A 208 6.47 -48.91 12.50
N LYS A 209 7.76 -49.16 12.26
CA LYS A 209 8.36 -50.50 12.43
C LYS A 209 8.20 -51.02 13.86
N HIS A 210 8.34 -50.16 14.87
CA HIS A 210 8.11 -50.56 16.26
C HIS A 210 6.63 -50.77 16.58
N LYS A 211 5.75 -49.87 16.14
CA LYS A 211 4.31 -49.95 16.41
C LYS A 211 3.65 -51.19 15.79
N TYR A 212 4.11 -51.62 14.62
CA TYR A 212 3.56 -52.77 13.90
C TYR A 212 4.45 -54.01 13.94
N LYS A 213 5.39 -54.08 14.89
CA LYS A 213 6.27 -55.25 15.05
C LYS A 213 5.42 -56.48 15.39
N PHE A 214 5.53 -57.52 14.55
CA PHE A 214 4.85 -58.79 14.79
C PHE A 214 5.25 -59.38 16.14
N GLN A 215 4.25 -59.70 16.97
CA GLN A 215 4.44 -60.47 18.20
C GLN A 215 3.96 -61.90 17.94
N SER A 216 4.85 -62.88 18.10
CA SER A 216 4.49 -64.29 17.93
C SER A 216 3.54 -64.72 19.06
N PHE A 217 2.45 -65.41 18.71
CA PHE A 217 1.54 -66.03 19.68
C PHE A 217 2.00 -67.42 20.12
N GLN A 218 3.05 -67.97 19.48
CA GLN A 218 3.55 -69.32 19.71
C GLN A 218 4.02 -69.52 21.15
N GLU A 219 4.87 -68.63 21.67
CA GLU A 219 5.42 -68.74 23.04
C GLU A 219 4.31 -68.80 24.09
N LYS A 220 3.23 -68.03 23.88
CA LYS A 220 2.08 -67.99 24.79
C LYS A 220 1.22 -69.25 24.69
N LEU A 221 1.03 -69.81 23.48
CA LEU A 221 0.33 -71.08 23.30
C LEU A 221 1.12 -72.26 23.88
N ASP A 222 2.45 -72.26 23.74
CA ASP A 222 3.30 -73.34 24.27
C ASP A 222 3.15 -73.48 25.79
N LEU A 223 3.03 -72.35 26.51
CA LEU A 223 2.75 -72.35 27.95
C LEU A 223 1.37 -72.94 28.27
N ILE A 224 0.34 -72.59 27.50
CA ILE A 224 -1.02 -73.11 27.66
C ILE A 224 -1.05 -74.61 27.41
N PHE A 225 -0.39 -75.10 26.35
CA PHE A 225 -0.32 -76.54 26.06
C PHE A 225 0.46 -77.30 27.13
N LYS A 226 1.53 -76.72 27.67
CA LYS A 226 2.26 -77.31 28.79
C LYS A 226 1.36 -77.45 30.02
N ASP A 227 0.51 -76.47 30.29
CA ASP A 227 -0.42 -76.49 31.42
C ASP A 227 -1.56 -77.51 31.23
N ILE A 228 -2.11 -77.61 30.01
CA ILE A 228 -3.08 -78.64 29.64
C ILE A 228 -2.50 -80.04 29.92
N ASN A 229 -1.27 -80.29 29.45
CA ASN A 229 -0.59 -81.57 29.66
C ASN A 229 -0.28 -81.84 31.14
N THR A 230 0.15 -80.82 31.89
CA THR A 230 0.49 -80.97 33.32
C THR A 230 -0.73 -81.36 34.15
N ASN A 231 -1.90 -80.83 33.80
CA ASN A 231 -3.15 -81.11 34.49
C ASN A 231 -3.92 -82.31 33.90
N SER A 232 -3.28 -83.13 33.04
CA SER A 232 -3.89 -84.31 32.41
C SER A 232 -5.24 -84.00 31.71
N LEU A 233 -5.32 -82.84 31.07
CA LEU A 233 -6.52 -82.38 30.36
C LEU A 233 -6.44 -82.76 28.88
N ASP A 234 -7.57 -83.20 28.33
CA ASP A 234 -7.69 -83.47 26.90
C ASP A 234 -8.24 -82.24 26.17
N LEU A 235 -7.50 -81.75 25.18
CA LEU A 235 -7.93 -80.64 24.34
C LEU A 235 -8.83 -81.13 23.20
N GLN A 236 -10.10 -80.75 23.23
CA GLN A 236 -11.08 -81.10 22.19
C GLN A 236 -11.11 -80.08 21.06
N SER A 237 -10.99 -78.79 21.39
CA SER A 237 -11.05 -77.71 20.40
C SER A 237 -10.25 -76.50 20.83
N LEU A 238 -9.61 -75.87 19.84
CA LEU A 238 -8.90 -74.61 19.98
C LEU A 238 -9.28 -73.70 18.82
N GLU A 239 -9.84 -72.53 19.13
CA GLU A 239 -10.14 -71.49 18.15
C GLU A 239 -9.43 -70.19 18.56
N PHE A 240 -8.67 -69.61 17.63
CA PHE A 240 -8.04 -68.31 17.83
C PHE A 240 -8.59 -67.28 16.86
N LYS A 241 -9.23 -66.23 17.39
CA LYS A 241 -9.85 -65.16 16.60
C LYS A 241 -9.74 -63.82 17.31
N GLN A 242 -9.25 -62.79 16.61
CA GLN A 242 -9.20 -61.40 17.10
C GLN A 242 -8.60 -61.27 18.52
N ASN A 243 -7.40 -61.82 18.74
CA ASN A 243 -6.69 -61.87 20.04
C ASN A 243 -7.39 -62.66 21.16
N ARG A 244 -8.45 -63.40 20.85
CA ARG A 244 -9.13 -64.28 21.79
C ARG A 244 -8.87 -65.73 21.44
N LEU A 245 -8.62 -66.51 22.48
CA LEU A 245 -8.43 -67.95 22.43
C LEU A 245 -9.64 -68.60 23.10
N LYS A 246 -10.32 -69.45 22.36
CA LYS A 246 -11.36 -70.32 22.90
C LYS A 246 -10.82 -71.74 22.98
N LEU A 247 -10.91 -72.34 24.16
CA LEU A 247 -10.48 -73.69 24.44
C LEU A 247 -11.68 -74.52 24.94
N ILE A 248 -11.77 -75.75 24.46
CA ILE A 248 -12.67 -76.75 25.01
C ILE A 248 -11.80 -77.89 25.55
N LEU A 249 -11.81 -78.07 26.86
CA LEU A 249 -11.00 -79.04 27.58
C LEU A 249 -11.91 -80.07 28.26
N THR A 250 -11.50 -81.34 28.26
CA THR A 250 -12.22 -82.40 28.97
C THR A 250 -11.33 -83.08 30.00
N SER A 251 -11.91 -83.46 31.14
CA SER A 251 -11.24 -84.29 32.14
C SER A 251 -12.22 -85.24 32.82
N SER A 252 -11.70 -86.37 33.30
CA SER A 252 -12.43 -87.30 34.17
C SER A 252 -12.62 -86.75 35.59
N LYS A 253 -11.81 -85.78 36.01
CA LYS A 253 -11.88 -85.14 37.34
C LYS A 253 -12.15 -83.65 37.19
N LYS A 254 -13.11 -83.16 37.99
CA LYS A 254 -13.48 -81.74 37.96
C LYS A 254 -12.36 -80.85 38.53
N GLU A 255 -11.59 -81.38 39.47
CA GLU A 255 -10.51 -80.69 40.16
C GLU A 255 -9.39 -80.26 39.20
N ASP A 256 -9.07 -81.10 38.21
CA ASP A 256 -8.01 -80.84 37.23
C ASP A 256 -8.35 -79.62 36.35
N LEU A 257 -9.64 -79.44 36.02
CA LEU A 257 -10.14 -78.26 35.30
C LEU A 257 -10.04 -77.01 36.18
N TYR A 258 -10.39 -77.10 37.46
CA TYR A 258 -10.26 -75.96 38.38
C TYR A 258 -8.80 -75.52 38.56
N GLN A 259 -7.86 -76.46 38.71
CA GLN A 259 -6.44 -76.13 38.82
C GLN A 259 -5.91 -75.40 37.58
N PHE A 260 -6.36 -75.81 36.38
CA PHE A 260 -6.02 -75.12 35.14
C PHE A 260 -6.56 -73.68 35.10
N LEU A 261 -7.83 -73.49 35.49
CA LEU A 261 -8.47 -72.18 35.53
C LEU A 261 -7.83 -71.24 36.54
N GLU A 262 -7.50 -71.72 37.74
CA GLU A 262 -6.86 -70.91 38.78
C GLU A 262 -5.47 -70.43 38.33
N LYS A 263 -4.67 -71.31 37.73
CA LYS A 263 -3.33 -70.98 37.24
C LYS A 263 -3.36 -69.93 36.11
N ASN A 264 -4.39 -69.97 35.27
CA ASN A 264 -4.51 -69.11 34.09
C ASN A 264 -5.51 -67.94 34.24
N ASN A 265 -6.05 -67.72 35.45
CA ASN A 265 -7.13 -66.77 35.74
C ASN A 265 -6.91 -65.36 35.14
N LYS A 266 -5.67 -64.85 35.19
CA LYS A 266 -5.35 -63.50 34.68
C LYS A 266 -5.72 -63.28 33.20
N ASN A 267 -5.68 -64.33 32.39
CA ASN A 267 -5.92 -64.25 30.95
C ASN A 267 -7.34 -64.69 30.59
N ILE A 268 -8.06 -65.35 31.50
CA ILE A 268 -9.38 -65.90 31.26
C ILE A 268 -10.43 -64.79 31.39
N THR A 269 -11.21 -64.62 30.33
CA THR A 269 -12.34 -63.67 30.29
C THR A 269 -13.67 -64.33 30.62
N PHE A 270 -13.83 -65.62 30.30
CA PHE A 270 -15.01 -66.40 30.61
C PHE A 270 -14.64 -67.88 30.72
N SER A 271 -15.31 -68.60 31.61
CA SER A 271 -15.21 -70.06 31.71
C SER A 271 -16.51 -70.68 32.21
N SER A 272 -16.92 -71.80 31.62
CA SER A 272 -18.01 -72.66 32.13
C SER A 272 -17.56 -74.11 32.21
N ILE A 273 -18.07 -74.85 33.20
CA ILE A 273 -17.81 -76.29 33.35
C ILE A 273 -19.15 -77.03 33.35
N ASN A 274 -19.29 -77.99 32.45
CA ASN A 274 -20.47 -78.83 32.29
C ASN A 274 -20.10 -80.30 32.49
N LEU A 275 -21.02 -81.11 33.01
CA LEU A 275 -20.86 -82.56 33.05
C LEU A 275 -21.49 -83.17 31.78
N LEU A 276 -20.71 -83.93 31.03
CA LEU A 276 -21.19 -84.69 29.88
C LEU A 276 -21.72 -86.05 30.39
N GLU A 277 -23.03 -86.12 30.64
CA GLU A 277 -23.70 -87.31 31.22
C GLU A 277 -23.45 -88.61 30.42
N ASN A 278 -23.31 -88.49 29.10
CA ASN A 278 -23.11 -89.64 28.20
C ASN A 278 -21.72 -90.28 28.30
N SER A 279 -20.69 -89.50 28.68
CA SER A 279 -19.29 -89.94 28.74
C SER A 279 -18.69 -89.91 30.14
N ASN A 280 -19.44 -89.41 31.13
CA ASN A 280 -19.00 -89.19 32.51
C ASN A 280 -17.71 -88.36 32.62
N LEU A 281 -17.56 -87.38 31.71
CA LEU A 281 -16.44 -86.44 31.66
C LEU A 281 -16.94 -85.03 31.97
N TYR A 282 -16.09 -84.22 32.59
CA TYR A 282 -16.31 -82.79 32.73
C TYR A 282 -15.72 -82.07 31.52
N GLU A 283 -16.49 -81.16 30.94
CA GLU A 283 -16.08 -80.28 29.85
C GLU A 283 -15.98 -78.84 30.35
N ALA A 284 -14.84 -78.19 30.14
CA ALA A 284 -14.67 -76.77 30.34
C ALA A 284 -14.62 -76.04 29.00
N VAL A 285 -15.46 -75.01 28.85
CA VAL A 285 -15.38 -74.03 27.75
C VAL A 285 -14.76 -72.76 28.30
N ILE A 286 -13.63 -72.34 27.72
CA ILE A 286 -12.80 -71.27 28.26
C ILE A 286 -12.52 -70.25 27.15
N ASP A 287 -12.79 -68.97 27.41
CA ASP A 287 -12.41 -67.85 26.56
C ASP A 287 -11.33 -67.02 27.26
N ALA A 288 -10.17 -66.86 26.63
CA ALA A 288 -9.02 -66.13 27.15
C ALA A 288 -8.50 -65.07 26.17
N LYS A 289 -7.91 -63.98 26.69
CA LYS A 289 -7.15 -63.00 25.90
C LYS A 289 -5.67 -63.37 25.91
N ILE A 290 -5.06 -63.49 24.73
CA ILE A 290 -3.63 -63.81 24.60
C ILE A 290 -2.74 -62.55 24.62
N PHE A 291 -3.24 -61.42 24.12
CA PHE A 291 -2.49 -60.16 24.02
C PHE A 291 -3.28 -59.03 24.69
N GLU A 292 -2.56 -58.08 25.29
CA GLU A 292 -3.11 -56.83 25.83
C GLU A 292 -3.55 -55.88 24.71
#